data_AF-A0A2P8QM92-F1
#
_entry.id   AF-A0A2P8QM92-F1
#
_cell.length_a   1.000
_cell.length_b   1.000
_cell.length_c   1.000
_cell.angle_alpha   90.00
_cell.angle_beta   90.00
_cell.angle_gamma   90.00
#
_symmetry.space_group_name_H-M   'P 1'
#
loop_
_entity.id
_entity.type
_entity.pdbx_description
1 polymer ?
#
loop_
_entity_poly.entity_id
_entity_poly.type
_entity_poly.pdbx_seq_one_letter_code
_entity_poly.pdbx_strand_id
1 'polypeptide(L)'
;MNFTIEQDKLSQLLDAASLAIPTRPTDPILGAILLVADAETQTLSTTSFNLSLGIHSKTKANIKTSGVAALPGKLLADTIGYLKGELCFELEERTCIISHSSGKRRIQSFNPSEFPQLPSGGERSITLPVKKFLAAIRATLFAASKDETRPIITGVNFKFERDRWQAGATDSHRLAIVSAPFDADIAENIEFTVSYKNLQEIEKILSTKSENSTCTLYFNSNFVEFNLPNTRITSRLLEGEFPKLDSLIPTSFQHEFYIDKAALETGLRRVATLAEKKSKTVKTIWDVKNQQLTLYTESTDVGNAIESVIIKANSASDEQIGIGFNLTYLAEAIKYVTTDEIAIKANESSRPAIVCPVGGILNQLTLVMPVLISSGYEIDKSANTNTTPASNPAEVAQTQSSSEVETVAQIESENGAQTPETAQPTKAKRNRQSKPKAAVTV
;
A
#
# COMPACT_ATOMS: atom_id res chain seq x y z
N MET A 1 22.49 -8.47 37.53
CA MET A 1 21.84 -9.10 36.36
C MET A 1 22.50 -10.45 36.09
N ASN A 2 21.73 -11.53 36.16
CA ASN A 2 22.12 -12.89 35.74
C ASN A 2 20.88 -13.58 35.15
N PHE A 3 20.93 -13.99 33.88
CA PHE A 3 19.81 -14.66 33.22
C PHE A 3 20.25 -15.62 32.12
N THR A 4 19.35 -16.53 31.74
CA THR A 4 19.56 -17.51 30.67
C THR A 4 18.37 -17.49 29.68
N ILE A 5 18.66 -17.52 28.38
CA ILE A 5 17.66 -17.45 27.30
C ILE A 5 18.12 -18.24 26.05
N GLU A 6 17.18 -18.76 25.26
CA GLU A 6 17.45 -19.28 23.92
C GLU A 6 17.86 -18.15 22.96
N GLN A 7 18.85 -18.42 22.09
CA GLN A 7 19.36 -17.45 21.12
C GLN A 7 18.27 -16.93 20.17
N ASP A 8 17.37 -17.77 19.66
CA ASP A 8 16.27 -17.35 18.78
C ASP A 8 15.32 -16.34 19.45
N LYS A 9 14.94 -16.60 20.72
CA LYS A 9 14.07 -15.72 21.52
C LYS A 9 14.73 -14.37 21.80
N LEU A 10 16.05 -14.34 21.95
CA LEU A 10 16.80 -13.10 22.09
C LEU A 10 16.96 -12.38 20.75
N SER A 11 17.24 -13.10 19.65
CA SER A 11 17.35 -12.50 18.31
C SER A 11 16.10 -11.71 17.99
N GLN A 12 14.90 -12.31 18.11
CA GLN A 12 13.63 -11.63 17.83
C GLN A 12 13.43 -10.31 18.61
N LEU A 13 13.94 -10.21 19.85
CA LEU A 13 13.92 -8.97 20.63
C LEU A 13 14.95 -7.93 20.17
N LEU A 14 16.10 -8.39 19.67
CA LEU A 14 17.18 -7.54 19.14
C LEU A 14 16.90 -7.09 17.71
N ASP A 15 16.30 -7.94 16.87
CA ASP A 15 15.88 -7.64 15.51
C ASP A 15 14.87 -6.48 15.52
N ALA A 16 13.83 -6.58 16.37
CA ALA A 16 12.87 -5.50 16.58
C ALA A 16 13.53 -4.24 17.15
N ALA A 17 14.36 -4.35 18.19
CA ALA A 17 15.04 -3.18 18.78
C ALA A 17 16.02 -2.49 17.80
N SER A 18 16.65 -3.24 16.90
CA SER A 18 17.63 -2.70 15.93
C SER A 18 17.01 -1.73 14.94
N LEU A 19 15.70 -1.82 14.68
CA LEU A 19 15.00 -0.93 13.75
C LEU A 19 14.96 0.54 14.22
N ALA A 20 15.08 0.79 15.54
CA ALA A 20 15.21 2.14 16.08
C ALA A 20 16.66 2.61 16.24
N ILE A 21 17.67 1.79 15.94
CA ILE A 21 19.08 2.18 16.10
C ILE A 21 19.53 3.02 14.89
N PRO A 22 20.01 4.26 15.09
CA PRO A 22 20.53 5.08 14.01
C PRO A 22 21.88 4.52 13.51
N THR A 23 22.10 4.54 12.18
CA THR A 23 23.35 4.05 11.58
C THR A 23 24.58 4.86 11.98
N ARG A 24 24.37 6.14 12.35
CA ARG A 24 25.35 7.04 12.97
C ARG A 24 24.61 7.83 14.07
N PRO A 25 24.65 7.38 15.35
CA PRO A 25 24.07 8.15 16.44
C PRO A 25 24.81 9.47 16.66
N THR A 26 24.10 10.49 17.15
CA THR A 26 24.69 11.76 17.62
C THR A 26 25.34 11.63 18.99
N ASP A 27 24.80 10.75 19.83
CA ASP A 27 25.33 10.37 21.14
C ASP A 27 25.40 8.82 21.21
N PRO A 28 26.55 8.20 21.58
CA PRO A 28 26.69 6.75 21.69
C PRO A 28 25.57 6.01 22.45
N ILE A 29 24.93 6.62 23.45
CA ILE A 29 23.83 5.97 24.19
C ILE A 29 22.59 5.73 23.32
N LEU A 30 22.35 6.58 22.32
CA LEU A 30 21.27 6.40 21.32
C LEU A 30 21.58 5.27 20.33
N GLY A 31 22.81 4.76 20.32
CA GLY A 31 23.22 3.54 19.62
C GLY A 31 23.08 2.27 20.46
N ALA A 32 22.60 2.36 21.70
CA ALA A 32 22.50 1.25 22.63
C ALA A 32 21.12 0.56 22.60
N ILE A 33 21.09 -0.70 23.06
CA ILE A 33 19.88 -1.37 23.53
C ILE A 33 19.98 -1.48 25.05
N LEU A 34 18.98 -0.92 25.74
CA LEU A 34 18.75 -1.12 27.15
C LEU A 34 18.10 -2.50 27.36
N LEU A 35 18.84 -3.42 27.98
CA LEU A 35 18.35 -4.69 28.49
C LEU A 35 17.89 -4.50 29.93
N VAL A 36 16.64 -4.85 30.23
CA VAL A 36 16.11 -4.95 31.60
C VAL A 36 15.67 -6.39 31.84
N ALA A 37 16.32 -7.04 32.81
CA ALA A 37 15.95 -8.38 33.28
C ALA A 37 15.29 -8.26 34.66
N ASP A 38 14.08 -8.83 34.77
CA ASP A 38 13.31 -8.88 36.01
C ASP A 38 13.09 -10.34 36.47
N ALA A 39 13.63 -10.66 37.65
CA ALA A 39 13.51 -11.96 38.30
C ALA A 39 12.12 -12.22 38.92
N GLU A 40 11.34 -11.19 39.26
CA GLU A 40 10.02 -11.37 39.85
C GLU A 40 9.02 -11.86 38.80
N THR A 41 8.91 -11.15 37.67
CA THR A 41 8.03 -11.60 36.58
C THR A 41 8.67 -12.60 35.63
N GLN A 42 9.95 -12.94 35.78
CA GLN A 42 10.73 -13.76 34.82
C GLN A 42 10.67 -13.20 33.38
N THR A 43 10.78 -11.87 33.26
CA THR A 43 10.66 -11.15 31.98
C THR A 43 11.97 -10.46 31.61
N LEU A 44 12.47 -10.72 30.41
CA LEU A 44 13.53 -9.93 29.78
C LEU A 44 12.89 -8.94 28.81
N SER A 45 13.35 -7.70 28.79
CA SER A 45 12.93 -6.71 27.79
C SER A 45 14.11 -5.97 27.17
N THR A 46 13.97 -5.67 25.87
CA THR A 46 14.83 -4.78 25.10
C THR A 46 14.15 -3.44 24.92
N THR A 47 14.91 -2.35 25.01
CA THR A 47 14.45 -1.01 24.70
C THR A 47 15.51 -0.24 23.91
N SER A 48 15.13 0.36 22.79
CA SER A 48 15.97 1.23 21.96
C SER A 48 15.21 2.53 21.65
N PHE A 49 15.90 3.67 21.58
CA PHE A 49 15.26 4.98 21.32
C PHE A 49 16.24 5.98 20.71
N ASN A 50 15.85 6.59 19.59
CA ASN A 50 16.67 7.57 18.85
C ASN A 50 16.10 9.00 18.89
N LEU A 51 15.26 9.30 19.89
CA LEU A 51 14.50 10.55 20.05
C LEU A 51 13.39 10.81 19.00
N SER A 52 13.31 10.02 17.93
CA SER A 52 12.19 10.00 16.95
C SER A 52 11.35 8.73 17.04
N LEU A 53 12.01 7.57 17.04
CA LEU A 53 11.42 6.24 17.12
C LEU A 53 12.02 5.51 18.33
N GLY A 54 11.15 4.96 19.18
CA GLY A 54 11.50 4.09 20.29
C GLY A 54 10.77 2.76 20.19
N ILE A 55 11.45 1.66 20.52
CA ILE A 55 10.90 0.31 20.48
C ILE A 55 11.21 -0.36 21.81
N HIS A 56 10.17 -0.81 22.50
CA HIS A 56 10.24 -1.66 23.68
C HIS A 56 9.61 -3.01 23.36
N SER A 57 10.30 -4.12 23.59
CA SER A 57 9.76 -5.48 23.43
C SER A 57 10.17 -6.38 24.58
N LYS A 58 9.35 -7.39 24.89
CA LYS A 58 9.55 -8.27 26.05
C LYS A 58 9.30 -9.75 25.75
N THR A 59 10.03 -10.63 26.44
CA THR A 59 9.87 -12.08 26.36
C THR A 59 10.12 -12.74 27.72
N LYS A 60 9.83 -14.04 27.84
CA LYS A 60 10.15 -14.83 29.04
C LYS A 60 11.56 -15.40 28.96
N ALA A 61 12.29 -15.33 30.07
CA ALA A 61 13.64 -15.83 30.23
C ALA A 61 13.85 -16.34 31.66
N ASN A 62 14.82 -17.22 31.88
CA ASN A 62 15.17 -17.73 33.21
C ASN A 62 16.09 -16.72 33.90
N ILE A 63 15.55 -15.90 34.81
CA ILE A 63 16.26 -14.76 35.40
C ILE A 63 16.54 -15.06 36.88
N LYS A 64 17.81 -15.25 37.21
CA LYS A 64 18.28 -15.55 38.57
C LYS A 64 18.52 -14.29 39.40
N THR A 65 18.83 -13.17 38.74
CA THR A 65 19.10 -11.90 39.41
C THR A 65 18.74 -10.75 38.47
N SER A 66 17.86 -9.86 38.92
CA SER A 66 17.44 -8.68 38.16
C SER A 66 18.60 -7.74 37.82
N GLY A 67 18.34 -6.80 36.92
CA GLY A 67 19.22 -5.66 36.67
C GLY A 67 19.10 -5.11 35.25
N VAL A 68 19.95 -4.12 34.96
CA VAL A 68 19.88 -3.33 33.73
C VAL A 68 21.27 -3.19 33.12
N ALA A 69 21.38 -3.28 31.79
CA ALA A 69 22.58 -2.97 31.04
C ALA A 69 22.22 -2.19 29.76
N ALA A 70 23.08 -1.27 29.33
CA ALA A 70 22.93 -0.52 28.09
C ALA A 70 24.06 -0.91 27.12
N LEU A 71 23.81 -1.90 26.26
CA LEU A 71 24.85 -2.49 25.40
C LEU A 71 24.83 -1.86 24.00
N PRO A 72 25.99 -1.65 23.33
CA PRO A 72 26.05 -1.17 21.95
C PRO A 72 25.21 -2.07 21.03
N GLY A 73 24.08 -1.57 20.56
CA GLY A 73 22.95 -2.40 20.16
C GLY A 73 23.22 -3.22 18.89
N LYS A 74 23.87 -2.59 17.89
CA LYS A 74 24.30 -3.30 16.69
C LYS A 74 25.34 -4.39 16.99
N LEU A 75 26.36 -4.09 17.80
CA LEU A 75 27.38 -5.08 18.19
C LEU A 75 26.77 -6.25 18.95
N LEU A 76 25.74 -6.00 19.76
CA LEU A 76 24.96 -7.03 20.43
C LEU A 76 24.18 -7.88 19.42
N ALA A 77 23.37 -7.27 18.55
CA ALA A 77 22.60 -7.98 17.52
C ALA A 77 23.50 -8.83 16.60
N ASP A 78 24.53 -8.22 16.02
CA ASP A 78 25.54 -8.90 15.20
C ASP A 78 26.20 -10.06 15.98
N THR A 79 26.51 -9.88 17.27
CA THR A 79 27.07 -10.93 18.13
C THR A 79 26.13 -12.10 18.34
N ILE A 80 24.85 -11.84 18.64
CA ILE A 80 23.85 -12.89 18.93
C ILE A 80 23.45 -13.65 17.67
N GLY A 81 23.46 -13.02 16.49
CA GLY A 81 23.25 -13.69 15.20
C GLY A 81 24.30 -14.76 14.85
N TYR A 82 25.50 -14.71 15.43
CA TYR A 82 26.55 -15.72 15.27
C TYR A 82 26.54 -16.84 16.34
N LEU A 83 25.63 -16.79 17.33
CA LEU A 83 25.52 -17.80 18.39
C LEU A 83 24.35 -18.76 18.12
N LYS A 84 24.28 -19.87 18.87
CA LYS A 84 23.20 -20.87 18.79
C LYS A 84 22.92 -21.48 20.16
N GLY A 85 21.69 -21.94 20.36
CA GLY A 85 21.27 -22.64 21.58
C GLY A 85 21.05 -21.73 22.77
N GLU A 86 21.31 -22.24 23.97
CA GLU A 86 21.11 -21.52 25.23
C GLU A 86 22.29 -20.56 25.54
N LEU A 87 21.96 -19.33 25.94
CA LEU A 87 22.89 -18.25 26.23
C LEU A 87 22.72 -17.77 27.68
N CYS A 88 23.82 -17.69 28.43
CA CYS A 88 23.83 -17.14 29.79
C CYS A 88 24.47 -15.75 29.80
N PHE A 89 23.77 -14.77 30.37
CA PHE A 89 24.15 -13.36 30.46
C PHE A 89 24.43 -12.99 31.92
N GLU A 90 25.63 -12.46 32.18
CA GLU A 90 26.10 -12.10 33.51
C GLU A 90 26.67 -10.66 33.44
N LEU A 91 26.29 -9.77 34.36
CA LEU A 91 26.81 -8.40 34.40
C LEU A 91 27.77 -8.22 35.57
N GLU A 92 29.06 -8.08 35.26
CA GLU A 92 30.15 -7.80 36.20
C GLU A 92 30.52 -6.31 36.06
N GLU A 93 30.14 -5.49 37.04
CA GLU A 93 30.27 -4.02 37.01
C GLU A 93 29.65 -3.38 35.74
N ARG A 94 30.49 -3.05 34.74
CA ARG A 94 30.10 -2.52 33.42
C ARG A 94 30.34 -3.52 32.28
N THR A 95 30.90 -4.70 32.54
CA THR A 95 31.14 -5.73 31.53
C THR A 95 30.00 -6.73 31.52
N CYS A 96 29.28 -6.84 30.40
CA CYS A 96 28.35 -7.94 30.18
C CYS A 96 29.08 -9.14 29.56
N ILE A 97 29.03 -10.28 30.24
CA ILE A 97 29.59 -11.55 29.81
C ILE A 97 28.48 -12.42 29.22
N ILE A 98 28.72 -12.94 28.01
CA ILE A 98 27.78 -13.76 27.25
C ILE A 98 28.40 -15.14 27.07
N SER A 99 27.98 -16.09 27.90
CA SER A 99 28.44 -17.48 27.89
C SER A 99 27.55 -18.33 27.00
N HIS A 100 28.16 -19.21 26.20
CA HIS A 100 27.50 -20.08 25.22
C HIS A 100 28.31 -21.39 25.08
N SER A 101 27.77 -22.38 24.37
CA SER A 101 28.35 -23.74 24.29
C SER A 101 29.83 -23.81 23.88
N SER A 102 30.30 -22.88 23.05
CA SER A 102 31.69 -22.82 22.57
C SER A 102 32.58 -21.76 23.26
N GLY A 103 32.12 -21.09 24.33
CA GLY A 103 32.96 -20.17 25.11
C GLY A 103 32.23 -18.98 25.74
N LYS A 104 32.96 -17.86 25.92
CA LYS A 104 32.43 -16.60 26.47
C LYS A 104 32.81 -15.41 25.60
N ARG A 105 31.88 -14.49 25.38
CA ARG A 105 32.12 -13.14 24.82
C ARG A 105 31.97 -12.09 25.92
N ARG A 106 32.57 -10.91 25.74
CA ARG A 106 32.46 -9.77 26.67
C ARG A 106 32.14 -8.51 25.90
N ILE A 107 31.13 -7.76 26.34
CA ILE A 107 30.70 -6.48 25.75
C ILE A 107 30.67 -5.44 26.87
N GLN A 108 31.25 -4.26 26.63
CA GLN A 108 31.16 -3.14 27.57
C GLN A 108 29.77 -2.50 27.50
N SER A 109 29.17 -2.28 28.67
CA SER A 109 27.94 -1.53 28.84
C SER A 109 28.26 -0.03 28.99
N PHE A 110 27.47 0.81 28.33
CA PHE A 110 27.30 2.19 28.75
C PHE A 110 26.62 2.25 30.12
N ASN A 111 26.61 3.42 30.75
CA ASN A 111 25.89 3.63 32.00
C ASN A 111 24.37 3.65 31.75
N PRO A 112 23.57 2.73 32.35
CA PRO A 112 22.14 2.68 32.08
C PRO A 112 21.35 3.94 32.49
N SER A 113 21.86 4.78 33.40
CA SER A 113 21.18 6.01 33.81
C SER A 113 21.27 7.14 32.77
N GLU A 114 22.12 7.00 31.74
CA GLU A 114 22.22 7.93 30.61
C GLU A 114 21.21 7.60 29.50
N PHE A 115 20.57 6.42 29.55
CA PHE A 115 19.62 6.00 28.52
C PHE A 115 18.29 6.78 28.63
N PRO A 116 17.81 7.44 27.55
CA PRO A 116 16.60 8.26 27.61
C PRO A 116 15.34 7.42 27.83
N GLN A 117 14.46 7.89 28.72
CA GLN A 117 13.15 7.28 28.91
C GLN A 117 12.28 7.43 27.65
N LEU A 118 11.52 6.38 27.31
CA LEU A 118 10.54 6.46 26.23
C LEU A 118 9.34 7.30 26.68
N PRO A 119 8.92 8.31 25.92
CA PRO A 119 7.66 9.01 26.18
C PRO A 119 6.47 8.06 26.07
N SER A 120 5.34 8.44 26.65
CA SER A 120 4.06 7.73 26.49
C SER A 120 3.22 8.37 25.39
N GLY A 121 2.34 7.56 24.78
CA GLY A 121 1.30 8.04 23.90
C GLY A 121 0.25 8.89 24.64
N GLY A 122 -0.02 8.62 25.91
CA GLY A 122 -1.08 9.28 26.68
C GLY A 122 -2.31 8.39 26.85
N GLU A 123 -3.45 8.98 27.23
CA GLU A 123 -4.62 8.22 27.71
C GLU A 123 -5.64 7.88 26.61
N ARG A 124 -5.83 8.76 25.62
CA ARG A 124 -6.75 8.52 24.51
C ARG A 124 -6.22 7.42 23.60
N SER A 125 -7.09 6.50 23.17
CA SER A 125 -6.69 5.38 22.34
C SER A 125 -7.68 4.96 21.25
N ILE A 126 -7.16 4.30 20.23
CA ILE A 126 -7.86 3.73 19.06
C ILE A 126 -7.34 2.31 18.84
N THR A 127 -8.20 1.32 18.58
CA THR A 127 -7.75 -0.04 18.24
C THR A 127 -8.10 -0.39 16.78
N LEU A 128 -7.12 -0.91 16.04
CA LEU A 128 -7.27 -1.38 14.66
C LEU A 128 -6.81 -2.84 14.51
N PRO A 129 -7.42 -3.65 13.63
CA PRO A 129 -6.83 -4.92 13.19
C PRO A 129 -5.51 -4.69 12.45
N VAL A 130 -4.46 -5.42 12.80
CA VAL A 130 -3.12 -5.31 12.20
C VAL A 130 -3.19 -5.49 10.69
N LYS A 131 -3.99 -6.45 10.18
CA LYS A 131 -4.19 -6.64 8.73
C LYS A 131 -4.66 -5.38 8.01
N LYS A 132 -5.63 -4.65 8.57
CA LYS A 132 -6.13 -3.38 8.00
C LYS A 132 -5.10 -2.27 8.11
N PHE A 133 -4.43 -2.14 9.26
CA PHE A 133 -3.46 -1.06 9.49
C PHE A 133 -2.18 -1.23 8.65
N LEU A 134 -1.67 -2.46 8.52
CA LEU A 134 -0.54 -2.80 7.65
C LEU A 134 -0.86 -2.57 6.16
N ALA A 135 -2.05 -2.96 5.71
CA ALA A 135 -2.51 -2.67 4.35
C ALA A 135 -2.58 -1.16 4.08
N ALA A 136 -3.08 -0.37 5.05
CA ALA A 136 -3.17 1.08 4.93
C ALA A 136 -1.81 1.78 4.85
N ILE A 137 -0.83 1.35 5.64
CA ILE A 137 0.54 1.87 5.54
C ILE A 137 1.12 1.56 4.16
N ARG A 138 1.04 0.30 3.71
CA ARG A 138 1.56 -0.11 2.39
C ARG A 138 0.91 0.64 1.23
N ALA A 139 -0.39 0.88 1.31
CA ALA A 139 -1.17 1.57 0.28
C ALA A 139 -1.00 3.09 0.26
N THR A 140 -0.30 3.70 1.22
CA THR A 140 -0.13 5.17 1.29
C THR A 140 1.33 5.63 1.39
N LEU A 141 2.19 4.89 2.12
CA LEU A 141 3.54 5.30 2.50
C LEU A 141 4.45 5.69 1.31
N PHE A 142 4.25 5.10 0.14
CA PHE A 142 5.04 5.41 -1.06
C PHE A 142 4.79 6.82 -1.63
N ALA A 143 3.63 7.43 -1.34
CA ALA A 143 3.27 8.76 -1.79
C ALA A 143 3.74 9.88 -0.85
N ALA A 144 4.35 9.55 0.29
CA ALA A 144 4.93 10.55 1.19
C ALA A 144 6.13 11.27 0.54
N SER A 145 6.24 12.57 0.81
CA SER A 145 7.27 13.42 0.23
C SER A 145 8.68 13.07 0.73
N LYS A 146 9.67 13.32 -0.14
CA LYS A 146 11.11 13.30 0.19
C LYS A 146 11.69 14.72 0.34
N ASP A 147 10.86 15.73 0.17
CA ASP A 147 11.19 17.15 0.31
C ASP A 147 11.03 17.59 1.77
N GLU A 148 12.14 17.58 2.51
CA GLU A 148 12.21 17.99 3.92
C GLU A 148 11.94 19.49 4.13
N THR A 149 11.79 20.32 3.08
CA THR A 149 11.40 21.74 3.24
C THR A 149 9.94 21.89 3.69
N ARG A 150 9.12 20.83 3.54
CA ARG A 150 7.73 20.76 4.01
C ARG A 150 7.55 19.51 4.88
N PRO A 151 8.08 19.48 6.12
CA PRO A 151 8.11 18.27 6.96
C PRO A 151 6.76 17.59 7.15
N ILE A 152 5.66 18.35 7.22
CA ILE A 152 4.32 17.80 7.42
C ILE A 152 3.88 16.82 6.30
N ILE A 153 4.42 16.93 5.08
CA ILE A 153 4.15 15.97 3.99
C ILE A 153 5.21 14.86 3.83
N THR A 154 6.25 14.80 4.67
CA THR A 154 7.24 13.68 4.65
C THR A 154 6.80 12.46 5.46
N GLY A 155 5.49 12.27 5.60
CA GLY A 155 4.85 11.19 6.34
C GLY A 155 3.46 10.83 5.83
N VAL A 156 2.78 9.95 6.56
CA VAL A 156 1.37 9.58 6.33
C VAL A 156 0.54 10.23 7.43
N ASN A 157 -0.50 10.96 7.04
CA ASN A 157 -1.54 11.48 7.92
C ASN A 157 -2.54 10.35 8.22
N PHE A 158 -2.97 10.23 9.47
CA PHE A 158 -4.02 9.34 9.91
C PHE A 158 -5.12 10.16 10.57
N LYS A 159 -6.35 9.96 10.11
CA LYS A 159 -7.54 10.67 10.57
C LYS A 159 -8.61 9.68 11.00
N PHE A 160 -9.20 9.91 12.17
CA PHE A 160 -10.25 9.08 12.75
C PHE A 160 -11.45 9.95 13.11
N GLU A 161 -12.60 9.55 12.59
CA GLU A 161 -13.91 10.18 12.72
C GLU A 161 -14.92 9.08 13.12
N ARG A 162 -16.07 9.41 13.70
CA ARG A 162 -16.92 8.41 14.38
C ARG A 162 -17.44 7.26 13.50
N ASP A 163 -17.53 7.45 12.20
CA ASP A 163 -18.03 6.51 11.20
C ASP A 163 -16.93 5.90 10.31
N ARG A 164 -15.73 6.48 10.30
CA ARG A 164 -14.68 6.16 9.34
C ARG A 164 -13.29 6.56 9.82
N TRP A 165 -12.28 5.89 9.28
CA TRP A 165 -10.90 6.36 9.36
C TRP A 165 -10.29 6.45 7.97
N GLN A 166 -9.33 7.36 7.83
CA GLN A 166 -8.57 7.63 6.62
C GLN A 166 -7.07 7.57 6.96
N ALA A 167 -6.27 7.08 6.02
CA ALA A 167 -4.83 7.35 6.00
C ALA A 167 -4.45 7.92 4.63
N GLY A 168 -3.55 8.89 4.58
CA GLY A 168 -3.22 9.57 3.33
C GLY A 168 -1.83 10.21 3.30
N ALA A 169 -1.22 10.24 2.11
CA ALA A 169 0.09 10.83 1.87
C ALA A 169 0.19 11.46 0.47
N THR A 170 1.01 12.50 0.33
CA THR A 170 1.23 13.21 -0.94
C THR A 170 2.62 13.83 -1.04
N ASP A 171 3.14 13.93 -2.26
CA ASP A 171 4.39 14.60 -2.62
C ASP A 171 4.16 15.83 -3.52
N SER A 172 2.91 16.30 -3.62
CA SER A 172 2.40 17.32 -4.58
C SER A 172 2.24 16.86 -6.04
N HIS A 173 2.78 15.70 -6.44
CA HIS A 173 2.64 15.14 -7.79
C HIS A 173 1.77 13.88 -7.85
N ARG A 174 1.56 13.25 -6.70
CA ARG A 174 0.62 12.16 -6.48
C ARG A 174 0.06 12.22 -5.07
N LEU A 175 -1.02 11.48 -4.86
CA LEU A 175 -1.73 11.40 -3.60
C LEU A 175 -2.25 9.96 -3.46
N ALA A 176 -1.89 9.28 -2.37
CA ALA A 176 -2.43 7.96 -2.04
C ALA A 176 -3.27 8.06 -0.78
N ILE A 177 -4.50 7.54 -0.83
CA ILE A 177 -5.47 7.52 0.26
C ILE A 177 -5.98 6.09 0.43
N VAL A 178 -6.18 5.70 1.68
CA VAL A 178 -7.13 4.64 2.02
C VAL A 178 -8.15 5.16 3.01
N SER A 179 -9.35 4.60 2.96
CA SER A 179 -10.34 4.74 4.02
C SER A 179 -11.05 3.43 4.31
N ALA A 180 -11.64 3.31 5.50
CA ALA A 180 -12.58 2.24 5.80
C ALA A 180 -13.56 2.68 6.90
N PRO A 181 -14.74 2.03 7.00
CA PRO A 181 -15.63 2.22 8.13
C PRO A 181 -14.91 1.99 9.46
N PHE A 182 -15.25 2.84 10.43
CA PHE A 182 -14.78 2.79 11.79
C PHE A 182 -16.02 2.80 12.68
N ASP A 183 -16.07 1.89 13.65
CA ASP A 183 -17.15 1.79 14.63
C ASP A 183 -16.49 1.82 16.00
N ALA A 184 -16.32 3.04 16.52
CA ALA A 184 -15.63 3.31 17.77
C ALA A 184 -16.18 4.59 18.40
N ASP A 185 -16.46 4.53 19.70
CA ASP A 185 -16.94 5.67 20.47
C ASP A 185 -15.79 6.66 20.76
N ILE A 186 -15.44 7.47 19.76
CA ILE A 186 -14.49 8.58 19.91
C ILE A 186 -15.25 9.88 20.18
N ALA A 187 -14.93 10.49 21.33
CA ALA A 187 -15.53 11.75 21.76
C ALA A 187 -15.25 12.89 20.77
N GLU A 188 -14.02 12.94 20.24
CA GLU A 188 -13.50 13.95 19.31
C GLU A 188 -12.87 13.27 18.09
N ASN A 189 -12.83 13.97 16.95
CA ASN A 189 -12.05 13.54 15.80
C ASN A 189 -10.54 13.62 16.15
N ILE A 190 -9.77 12.66 15.67
CA ILE A 190 -8.35 12.51 15.98
C ILE A 190 -7.57 12.53 14.68
N GLU A 191 -6.58 13.43 14.57
CA GLU A 191 -5.73 13.54 13.39
C GLU A 191 -4.27 13.69 13.81
N PHE A 192 -3.37 12.94 13.18
CA PHE A 192 -1.92 13.02 13.42
C PHE A 192 -1.12 12.52 12.22
N THR A 193 0.11 13.01 12.05
CA THR A 193 0.97 12.61 10.92
C THR A 193 2.25 11.93 11.43
N VAL A 194 2.57 10.76 10.89
CA VAL A 194 3.75 9.96 11.29
C VAL A 194 4.76 9.93 10.14
N SER A 195 6.04 10.21 10.44
CA SER A 195 7.08 10.33 9.41
C SER A 195 7.30 9.03 8.61
N TYR A 196 7.66 9.17 7.33
CA TYR A 196 7.94 8.05 6.44
C TYR A 196 8.97 7.08 7.04
N LYS A 197 10.05 7.62 7.61
CA LYS A 197 11.14 6.87 8.23
C LYS A 197 10.65 6.01 9.39
N ASN A 198 9.85 6.58 10.29
CA ASN A 198 9.32 5.82 11.43
C ASN A 198 8.30 4.76 10.95
N LEU A 199 7.46 5.09 9.96
CA LEU A 199 6.47 4.16 9.40
C LEU A 199 7.09 2.97 8.64
N GLN A 200 8.23 3.14 7.96
CA GLN A 200 8.95 2.01 7.35
C GLN A 200 9.35 0.96 8.39
N GLU A 201 9.77 1.39 9.58
CA GLU A 201 10.19 0.49 10.66
C GLU A 201 8.97 -0.12 11.37
N ILE A 202 7.91 0.65 11.57
CA ILE A 202 6.61 0.15 12.08
C ILE A 202 6.01 -0.90 11.12
N GLU A 203 6.09 -0.70 9.79
CA GLU A 203 5.60 -1.64 8.78
C GLU A 203 6.29 -3.01 8.91
N LYS A 204 7.61 -3.03 9.07
CA LYS A 204 8.39 -4.26 9.29
C LYS A 204 7.88 -5.01 10.52
N ILE A 205 7.72 -4.32 11.65
CA ILE A 205 7.25 -4.93 12.90
C ILE A 205 5.83 -5.48 12.74
N LEU A 206 4.90 -4.70 12.17
CA LEU A 206 3.53 -5.14 11.90
C LEU A 206 3.48 -6.38 10.98
N SER A 207 4.38 -6.46 9.99
CA SER A 207 4.47 -7.61 9.08
C SER A 207 4.91 -8.93 9.73
N THR A 208 5.48 -8.88 10.95
CA THR A 208 5.81 -10.08 11.76
C THR A 208 4.68 -10.56 12.65
N LYS A 209 3.61 -9.77 12.83
CA LYS A 209 2.50 -10.11 13.72
C LYS A 209 1.41 -10.88 12.95
N SER A 210 0.66 -11.74 13.65
CA SER A 210 -0.46 -12.48 13.04
C SER A 210 -1.53 -11.52 12.52
N GLU A 211 -2.11 -11.80 11.36
CA GLU A 211 -3.16 -10.97 10.75
C GLU A 211 -4.35 -10.68 11.68
N ASN A 212 -4.67 -11.63 12.56
CA ASN A 212 -5.76 -11.55 13.54
C ASN A 212 -5.40 -10.73 14.79
N SER A 213 -4.17 -10.22 14.88
CA SER A 213 -3.74 -9.34 15.98
C SER A 213 -4.37 -7.96 15.85
N THR A 214 -4.55 -7.28 16.97
CA THR A 214 -4.89 -5.84 17.02
C THR A 214 -3.65 -5.00 17.35
N CYS A 215 -3.70 -3.74 16.95
CA CYS A 215 -2.78 -2.68 17.36
C CYS A 215 -3.62 -1.59 18.04
N THR A 216 -3.26 -1.24 19.28
CA THR A 216 -3.90 -0.12 20.00
C THR A 216 -2.97 1.08 19.97
N LEU A 217 -3.43 2.15 19.33
CA LEU A 217 -2.76 3.44 19.20
C LEU A 217 -3.09 4.30 20.42
N TYR A 218 -2.11 4.80 21.15
CA TYR A 218 -2.27 5.82 22.20
C TYR A 218 -1.57 7.10 21.75
N PHE A 219 -2.16 8.28 21.92
CA PHE A 219 -1.64 9.51 21.26
C PHE A 219 -1.89 10.82 22.02
N ASN A 220 -0.92 11.72 21.90
CA ASN A 220 -0.94 13.09 22.41
C ASN A 220 -0.44 14.06 21.32
N SER A 221 -0.14 15.31 21.66
CA SER A 221 0.30 16.32 20.70
C SER A 221 1.65 16.01 20.02
N ASN A 222 2.50 15.21 20.66
CA ASN A 222 3.92 15.06 20.30
C ASN A 222 4.27 13.63 19.87
N PHE A 223 3.56 12.62 20.39
CA PHE A 223 3.87 11.20 20.19
C PHE A 223 2.61 10.36 19.95
N VAL A 224 2.76 9.31 19.15
CA VAL A 224 1.84 8.18 19.02
C VAL A 224 2.55 6.88 19.40
N GLU A 225 1.84 6.00 20.08
CA GLU A 225 2.32 4.76 20.65
C GLU A 225 1.52 3.57 20.12
N PHE A 226 2.18 2.67 19.41
CA PHE A 226 1.61 1.47 18.81
C PHE A 226 1.83 0.30 19.77
N ASN A 227 0.79 -0.07 20.51
CA ASN A 227 0.79 -1.22 21.40
C ASN A 227 0.30 -2.48 20.67
N LEU A 228 1.19 -3.46 20.62
CA LEU A 228 1.03 -4.79 19.99
C LEU A 228 1.32 -5.88 21.04
N PRO A 229 0.93 -7.14 20.79
CA PRO A 229 1.36 -8.26 21.62
C PRO A 229 2.89 -8.30 21.80
N ASN A 230 3.31 -8.11 23.06
CA ASN A 230 4.69 -8.05 23.55
C ASN A 230 5.62 -6.98 22.93
N THR A 231 5.08 -5.99 22.20
CA THR A 231 5.85 -4.91 21.56
C THR A 231 5.11 -3.57 21.69
N ARG A 232 5.80 -2.55 22.18
CA ARG A 232 5.36 -1.15 22.30
C ARG A 232 6.29 -0.29 21.46
N ILE A 233 5.76 0.37 20.44
CA ILE A 233 6.53 1.28 19.58
C ILE A 233 6.07 2.71 19.87
N THR A 234 6.99 3.64 20.10
CA THR A 234 6.68 5.07 20.26
C THR A 234 7.28 5.86 19.11
N SER A 235 6.48 6.65 18.41
CA SER A 235 6.92 7.52 17.32
C SER A 235 6.59 8.97 17.67
N ARG A 236 7.55 9.88 17.48
CA ARG A 236 7.27 11.31 17.38
C ARG A 236 6.35 11.58 16.20
N LEU A 237 5.47 12.56 16.37
CA LEU A 237 4.59 13.08 15.33
C LEU A 237 5.26 14.22 14.53
N LEU A 238 4.78 14.44 13.31
CA LEU A 238 5.13 15.61 12.51
C LEU A 238 4.20 16.78 12.87
N GLU A 239 4.79 17.97 13.03
CA GLU A 239 4.09 19.19 13.45
C GLU A 239 3.57 19.98 12.22
N GLY A 240 2.32 20.44 12.26
CA GLY A 240 1.68 21.26 11.21
C GLY A 240 0.27 20.79 10.82
N GLU A 241 -0.48 21.62 10.05
CA GLU A 241 -1.75 21.20 9.41
C GLU A 241 -1.42 20.43 8.13
N PHE A 242 -2.04 19.25 7.96
CA PHE A 242 -1.86 18.44 6.75
C PHE A 242 -2.78 18.92 5.62
N PRO A 243 -2.38 18.86 4.33
CA PRO A 243 -3.23 19.29 3.22
C PRO A 243 -4.58 18.55 3.17
N LYS A 244 -5.66 19.28 2.86
CA LYS A 244 -7.04 18.75 2.83
C LYS A 244 -7.28 17.86 1.62
N LEU A 245 -6.87 16.60 1.73
CA LEU A 245 -6.75 15.64 0.63
C LEU A 245 -8.04 15.48 -0.20
N ASP A 246 -9.20 15.43 0.45
CA ASP A 246 -10.50 15.21 -0.20
C ASP A 246 -10.82 16.26 -1.28
N SER A 247 -10.30 17.49 -1.18
CA SER A 247 -10.53 18.56 -2.17
C SER A 247 -9.68 18.44 -3.44
N LEU A 248 -8.73 17.51 -3.47
CA LEU A 248 -7.85 17.25 -4.62
C LEU A 248 -8.40 16.14 -5.54
N ILE A 249 -9.44 15.43 -5.11
CA ILE A 249 -9.98 14.24 -5.78
C ILE A 249 -11.13 14.65 -6.73
N PRO A 250 -11.10 14.29 -8.03
CA PRO A 250 -12.26 14.47 -8.90
C PRO A 250 -13.46 13.64 -8.43
N THR A 251 -14.65 14.24 -8.37
CA THR A 251 -15.89 13.58 -7.93
C THR A 251 -16.65 12.87 -9.04
N SER A 252 -16.25 13.07 -10.30
CA SER A 252 -16.82 12.42 -11.49
C SER A 252 -15.73 12.10 -12.51
N PHE A 253 -16.01 11.12 -13.38
CA PHE A 253 -15.08 10.62 -14.40
C PHE A 253 -15.83 10.35 -15.70
N GLN A 254 -15.23 10.72 -16.84
CA GLN A 254 -15.75 10.48 -18.18
C GLN A 254 -15.41 9.06 -18.68
N HIS A 255 -14.29 8.52 -18.20
CA HIS A 255 -13.78 7.19 -18.57
C HIS A 255 -13.39 6.39 -17.33
N GLU A 256 -13.70 5.09 -17.34
CA GLU A 256 -13.25 4.10 -16.36
C GLU A 256 -12.77 2.83 -17.08
N PHE A 257 -11.51 2.47 -16.88
CA PHE A 257 -10.84 1.37 -17.56
C PHE A 257 -10.47 0.27 -16.56
N TYR A 258 -11.05 -0.92 -16.71
CA TYR A 258 -10.69 -2.09 -15.89
C TYR A 258 -9.56 -2.88 -16.56
N ILE A 259 -8.55 -3.29 -15.79
CA ILE A 259 -7.29 -3.83 -16.30
C ILE A 259 -6.77 -4.93 -15.38
N ASP A 260 -6.19 -5.98 -15.96
CA ASP A 260 -5.37 -6.94 -15.22
C ASP A 260 -4.09 -6.25 -14.70
N LYS A 261 -3.88 -6.32 -13.39
CA LYS A 261 -2.77 -5.69 -12.68
C LYS A 261 -1.41 -6.19 -13.18
N ALA A 262 -1.25 -7.50 -13.32
CA ALA A 262 0.02 -8.14 -13.64
C ALA A 262 0.43 -7.89 -15.10
N ALA A 263 -0.54 -7.82 -16.01
CA ALA A 263 -0.35 -7.42 -17.40
C ALA A 263 0.13 -5.97 -17.49
N LEU A 264 -0.50 -5.03 -16.76
CA LEU A 264 -0.09 -3.62 -16.76
C LEU A 264 1.27 -3.41 -16.08
N GLU A 265 1.54 -4.02 -14.91
CA GLU A 265 2.86 -3.99 -14.28
C GLU A 265 3.96 -4.53 -15.19
N THR A 266 3.65 -5.56 -15.98
CA THR A 266 4.60 -6.15 -16.91
C THR A 266 4.80 -5.28 -18.16
N GLY A 267 3.74 -4.69 -18.72
CA GLY A 267 3.85 -3.72 -19.81
C GLY A 267 4.66 -2.47 -19.42
N LEU A 268 4.36 -1.89 -18.24
CA LEU A 268 5.11 -0.77 -17.67
C LEU A 268 6.59 -1.12 -17.44
N ARG A 269 6.87 -2.34 -16.93
CA ARG A 269 8.25 -2.84 -16.76
C ARG A 269 8.99 -3.03 -18.08
N ARG A 270 8.31 -3.39 -19.18
CA ARG A 270 8.92 -3.50 -20.51
C ARG A 270 9.24 -2.12 -21.10
N VAL A 271 8.30 -1.18 -21.15
CA VAL A 271 8.59 0.18 -21.65
C VAL A 271 9.62 0.93 -20.80
N ALA A 272 9.68 0.68 -19.49
CA ALA A 272 10.68 1.28 -18.59
C ALA A 272 12.14 1.01 -18.98
N THR A 273 12.42 0.00 -19.80
CA THR A 273 13.78 -0.34 -20.25
C THR A 273 14.35 0.67 -21.25
N LEU A 274 13.50 1.35 -22.03
CA LEU A 274 13.88 2.36 -23.03
C LEU A 274 13.41 3.78 -22.67
N ALA A 275 12.75 3.95 -21.51
CA ALA A 275 12.29 5.25 -21.03
C ALA A 275 13.48 6.18 -20.67
N GLU A 276 13.37 7.45 -21.06
CA GLU A 276 14.39 8.47 -20.81
C GLU A 276 14.63 8.66 -19.29
N LYS A 277 15.89 8.53 -18.85
CA LYS A 277 16.24 8.35 -17.43
C LYS A 277 15.85 9.52 -16.52
N LYS A 278 15.72 10.75 -17.05
CA LYS A 278 15.45 11.97 -16.28
C LYS A 278 13.95 12.31 -16.28
N SER A 279 13.27 12.33 -17.43
CA SER A 279 11.81 12.56 -17.45
C SER A 279 10.99 11.35 -16.96
N LYS A 280 11.40 10.13 -17.35
CA LYS A 280 10.69 8.86 -17.14
C LYS A 280 9.24 8.90 -17.61
N THR A 281 8.96 9.62 -18.69
CA THR A 281 7.61 9.78 -19.22
C THR A 281 7.11 8.51 -19.90
N VAL A 282 5.84 8.17 -19.67
CA VAL A 282 5.08 7.19 -20.47
C VAL A 282 3.80 7.84 -20.99
N LYS A 283 3.57 7.74 -22.31
CA LYS A 283 2.29 8.04 -22.94
C LYS A 283 1.40 6.81 -22.81
N THR A 284 0.24 6.98 -22.20
CA THR A 284 -0.85 6.00 -22.24
C THR A 284 -1.84 6.45 -23.30
N ILE A 285 -2.28 5.53 -24.15
CA ILE A 285 -3.29 5.77 -25.17
C ILE A 285 -4.37 4.72 -25.00
N TRP A 286 -5.60 5.18 -24.75
CA TRP A 286 -6.73 4.35 -24.38
C TRP A 286 -7.70 4.29 -25.55
N ASP A 287 -7.76 3.15 -26.22
CA ASP A 287 -8.68 2.89 -27.32
C ASP A 287 -9.93 2.19 -26.77
N VAL A 288 -11.00 2.97 -26.61
CA VAL A 288 -12.30 2.49 -26.13
C VAL A 288 -12.92 1.49 -27.10
N LYS A 289 -12.75 1.70 -28.42
CA LYS A 289 -13.38 0.88 -29.45
C LYS A 289 -12.71 -0.49 -29.60
N ASN A 290 -11.37 -0.50 -29.61
CA ASN A 290 -10.57 -1.73 -29.74
C ASN A 290 -10.25 -2.37 -28.38
N GLN A 291 -10.70 -1.79 -27.26
CA GLN A 291 -10.54 -2.30 -25.90
C GLN A 291 -9.05 -2.53 -25.53
N GLN A 292 -8.21 -1.57 -25.92
CA GLN A 292 -6.75 -1.66 -25.86
C GLN A 292 -6.12 -0.42 -25.22
N LEU A 293 -5.20 -0.66 -24.28
CA LEU A 293 -4.27 0.35 -23.77
C LEU A 293 -2.92 0.17 -24.47
N THR A 294 -2.47 1.19 -25.17
CA THR A 294 -1.09 1.27 -25.67
C THR A 294 -0.23 2.10 -24.73
N LEU A 295 0.90 1.55 -24.31
CA LEU A 295 1.94 2.24 -23.57
C LEU A 295 3.07 2.60 -24.54
N TYR A 296 3.52 3.86 -24.52
CA TYR A 296 4.62 4.34 -25.36
C TYR A 296 5.61 5.18 -24.57
N THR A 297 6.90 5.02 -24.88
CA THR A 297 7.96 5.92 -24.41
C THR A 297 9.04 6.06 -25.48
N GLU A 298 9.75 7.17 -25.47
CA GLU A 298 10.84 7.50 -26.37
C GLU A 298 12.01 8.13 -25.60
N SER A 299 13.22 7.90 -26.09
CA SER A 299 14.46 8.52 -25.62
C SER A 299 15.40 8.70 -26.80
N THR A 300 15.88 9.93 -27.01
CA THR A 300 16.79 10.30 -28.12
C THR A 300 18.03 9.42 -28.22
N ASP A 301 18.50 8.92 -27.08
CA ASP A 301 19.80 8.25 -26.96
C ASP A 301 19.69 6.72 -26.98
N VAL A 302 18.45 6.17 -26.95
CA VAL A 302 18.19 4.74 -26.71
C VAL A 302 17.10 4.15 -27.62
N GLY A 303 16.24 4.98 -28.22
CA GLY A 303 15.11 4.54 -29.06
C GLY A 303 13.76 4.61 -28.34
N ASN A 304 12.81 3.79 -28.75
CA ASN A 304 11.42 3.82 -28.28
C ASN A 304 10.90 2.42 -27.93
N ALA A 305 9.91 2.36 -27.04
CA ALA A 305 9.14 1.15 -26.76
C ALA A 305 7.64 1.41 -26.99
N ILE A 306 6.95 0.43 -27.58
CA ILE A 306 5.49 0.38 -27.71
C ILE A 306 5.06 -0.96 -27.11
N GLU A 307 4.10 -0.91 -26.19
CA GLU A 307 3.53 -2.09 -25.53
C GLU A 307 2.00 -2.01 -25.54
N SER A 308 1.32 -3.15 -25.49
CA SER A 308 -0.14 -3.21 -25.50
C SER A 308 -0.68 -4.11 -24.40
N VAL A 309 -1.77 -3.66 -23.78
CA VAL A 309 -2.47 -4.30 -22.67
C VAL A 309 -3.97 -4.30 -22.99
N ILE A 310 -4.64 -5.43 -22.81
CA ILE A 310 -6.11 -5.52 -22.98
C ILE A 310 -6.78 -4.83 -21.78
N ILE A 311 -7.82 -4.04 -22.05
CA ILE A 311 -8.62 -3.35 -21.04
C ILE A 311 -10.10 -3.68 -21.23
N LYS A 312 -10.94 -3.36 -20.24
CA LYS A 312 -12.39 -3.23 -20.41
C LYS A 312 -12.76 -1.77 -20.18
N ALA A 313 -13.13 -1.05 -21.24
CA ALA A 313 -13.48 0.37 -21.14
C ALA A 313 -14.98 0.55 -20.86
N ASN A 314 -15.30 1.27 -19.78
CA ASN A 314 -16.61 1.85 -19.51
C ASN A 314 -16.50 3.37 -19.70
N SER A 315 -17.10 3.88 -20.77
CA SER A 315 -16.90 5.26 -21.24
C SER A 315 -18.19 5.82 -21.84
N ALA A 316 -18.43 7.11 -21.65
CA ALA A 316 -19.53 7.81 -22.34
C ALA A 316 -19.18 8.26 -23.78
N SER A 317 -17.93 8.04 -24.20
CA SER A 317 -17.41 8.39 -25.54
C SER A 317 -16.53 7.27 -26.08
N ASP A 318 -16.65 6.97 -27.38
CA ASP A 318 -15.76 6.06 -28.12
C ASP A 318 -14.41 6.73 -28.51
N GLU A 319 -14.20 7.99 -28.11
CA GLU A 319 -12.98 8.72 -28.43
C GLU A 319 -11.73 8.15 -27.73
N GLN A 320 -10.66 8.07 -28.51
CA GLN A 320 -9.34 7.64 -28.09
C GLN A 320 -8.65 8.74 -27.26
N ILE A 321 -8.50 8.53 -25.95
CA ILE A 321 -7.81 9.50 -25.06
C ILE A 321 -6.33 9.16 -24.89
N GLY A 322 -5.46 10.17 -24.97
CA GLY A 322 -4.03 10.06 -24.68
C GLY A 322 -3.64 10.85 -23.43
N ILE A 323 -3.06 10.18 -22.43
CA ILE A 323 -2.65 10.80 -21.15
C ILE A 323 -1.18 10.48 -20.87
N GLY A 324 -0.39 11.48 -20.48
CA GLY A 324 1.00 11.28 -20.07
C GLY A 324 1.16 11.13 -18.57
N PHE A 325 2.01 10.21 -18.14
CA PHE A 325 2.37 10.03 -16.73
C PHE A 325 3.88 9.93 -16.53
N ASN A 326 4.34 10.24 -15.31
CA ASN A 326 5.63 9.73 -14.87
C ASN A 326 5.50 8.22 -14.59
N LEU A 327 6.30 7.41 -15.27
CA LEU A 327 6.27 5.95 -15.19
C LEU A 327 6.49 5.45 -13.76
N THR A 328 7.37 6.10 -12.98
CA THR A 328 7.62 5.69 -11.58
C THR A 328 6.39 5.92 -10.71
N TYR A 329 5.68 7.03 -10.88
CA TYR A 329 4.46 7.31 -10.12
C TYR A 329 3.31 6.36 -10.49
N LEU A 330 3.10 6.09 -11.79
CA LEU A 330 2.07 5.14 -12.25
C LEU A 330 2.39 3.71 -11.80
N ALA A 331 3.64 3.25 -11.94
CA ALA A 331 4.04 1.91 -11.50
C ALA A 331 3.93 1.73 -9.97
N GLU A 332 4.30 2.74 -9.16
CA GLU A 332 4.10 2.66 -7.71
C GLU A 332 2.63 2.73 -7.30
N ALA A 333 1.78 3.49 -8.01
CA ALA A 333 0.34 3.53 -7.76
C ALA A 333 -0.35 2.17 -7.95
N ILE A 334 0.15 1.36 -8.90
CA ILE A 334 -0.35 0.00 -9.16
C ILE A 334 0.27 -1.01 -8.18
N LYS A 335 1.58 -0.93 -7.93
CA LYS A 335 2.36 -1.91 -7.15
C LYS A 335 1.69 -2.33 -5.83
N TYR A 336 1.20 -1.35 -5.06
CA TYR A 336 0.65 -1.58 -3.72
C TYR A 336 -0.86 -1.87 -3.70
N VAL A 337 -1.50 -2.04 -4.86
CA VAL A 337 -2.84 -2.64 -4.96
C VAL A 337 -2.75 -4.15 -4.72
N THR A 338 -3.69 -4.70 -3.94
CA THR A 338 -3.73 -6.12 -3.56
C THR A 338 -4.74 -6.97 -4.33
N THR A 339 -5.47 -6.39 -5.29
CA THR A 339 -6.42 -7.08 -6.18
C THR A 339 -5.80 -7.34 -7.55
N ASP A 340 -6.23 -8.42 -8.21
CA ASP A 340 -5.73 -8.79 -9.55
C ASP A 340 -6.30 -7.90 -10.67
N GLU A 341 -7.49 -7.33 -10.47
CA GLU A 341 -8.07 -6.32 -11.36
C GLU A 341 -8.02 -4.93 -10.70
N ILE A 342 -7.73 -3.91 -11.50
CA ILE A 342 -7.71 -2.49 -11.11
C ILE A 342 -8.64 -1.68 -12.01
N ALA A 343 -9.16 -0.56 -11.49
CA ALA A 343 -9.87 0.45 -12.26
C ALA A 343 -9.02 1.72 -12.36
N ILE A 344 -8.81 2.23 -13.58
CA ILE A 344 -8.18 3.52 -13.84
C ILE A 344 -9.23 4.48 -14.38
N LYS A 345 -9.47 5.60 -13.68
CA LYS A 345 -10.51 6.58 -13.98
C LYS A 345 -9.92 7.91 -14.43
N ALA A 346 -10.51 8.52 -15.46
CA ALA A 346 -9.97 9.72 -16.11
C ALA A 346 -11.05 10.71 -16.57
N ASN A 347 -10.61 11.94 -16.83
CA ASN A 347 -11.32 13.02 -17.51
C ASN A 347 -10.37 13.55 -18.62
N GLU A 348 -10.29 14.87 -18.87
CA GLU A 348 -9.30 15.42 -19.83
C GLU A 348 -7.85 14.97 -19.53
N SER A 349 -7.00 14.92 -20.56
CA SER A 349 -5.58 14.51 -20.45
C SER A 349 -4.70 15.40 -19.57
N SER A 350 -5.18 16.59 -19.20
CA SER A 350 -4.56 17.52 -18.25
C SER A 350 -5.08 17.36 -16.81
N ARG A 351 -6.01 16.44 -16.55
CA ARG A 351 -6.57 16.15 -15.21
C ARG A 351 -5.84 15.01 -14.51
N PRO A 352 -5.89 14.96 -13.17
CA PRO A 352 -5.40 13.81 -12.43
C PRO A 352 -6.18 12.53 -12.82
N ALA A 353 -5.46 11.43 -13.02
CA ALA A 353 -6.06 10.11 -13.13
C ALA A 353 -6.09 9.41 -11.77
N ILE A 354 -7.10 8.59 -11.55
CA ILE A 354 -7.28 7.80 -10.33
C ILE A 354 -7.03 6.32 -10.62
N VAL A 355 -6.22 5.66 -9.80
CA VAL A 355 -6.02 4.21 -9.78
C VAL A 355 -6.66 3.64 -8.51
N CYS A 356 -7.57 2.68 -8.65
CA CYS A 356 -8.27 2.00 -7.56
C CYS A 356 -8.21 0.46 -7.73
N PRO A 357 -8.24 -0.32 -6.64
CA PRO A 357 -8.53 -1.76 -6.72
C PRO A 357 -9.98 -2.00 -7.16
N VAL A 358 -10.23 -3.13 -7.82
CA VAL A 358 -11.59 -3.68 -7.93
C VAL A 358 -11.86 -4.57 -6.71
N GLY A 359 -12.44 -3.96 -5.67
CA GLY A 359 -12.69 -4.62 -4.38
C GLY A 359 -11.54 -4.45 -3.37
N GLY A 360 -11.27 -5.47 -2.57
CA GLY A 360 -10.27 -5.44 -1.49
C GLY A 360 -10.85 -5.22 -0.08
N ILE A 361 -9.97 -4.96 0.89
CA ILE A 361 -10.32 -4.84 2.33
C ILE A 361 -10.36 -3.41 2.88
N LEU A 362 -10.03 -2.42 2.05
CA LEU A 362 -10.02 -0.98 2.31
C LEU A 362 -10.45 -0.26 1.02
N ASN A 363 -11.06 0.92 1.15
CA ASN A 363 -11.35 1.80 0.03
C ASN A 363 -10.06 2.56 -0.34
N GLN A 364 -9.27 2.02 -1.27
CA GLN A 364 -7.99 2.59 -1.72
C GLN A 364 -8.17 3.46 -2.97
N LEU A 365 -7.47 4.59 -3.02
CA LEU A 365 -7.43 5.52 -4.14
C LEU A 365 -6.01 6.08 -4.28
N THR A 366 -5.41 5.96 -5.47
CA THR A 366 -4.16 6.68 -5.81
C THR A 366 -4.40 7.63 -6.96
N LEU A 367 -4.25 8.93 -6.69
CA LEU A 367 -4.23 9.99 -7.68
C LEU A 367 -2.82 10.17 -8.23
N VAL A 368 -2.69 10.21 -9.56
CA VAL A 368 -1.45 10.50 -10.28
C VAL A 368 -1.66 11.73 -11.16
N MET A 369 -0.85 12.77 -10.97
CA MET A 369 -0.87 13.94 -11.86
C MET A 369 -0.33 13.57 -13.24
N PRO A 370 -0.94 14.06 -14.33
CA PRO A 370 -0.40 13.87 -15.66
C PRO A 370 0.85 14.72 -15.87
N VAL A 371 1.66 14.34 -16.87
CA VAL A 371 2.76 15.16 -17.40
C VAL A 371 2.45 15.55 -18.84
N LEU A 372 2.83 16.78 -19.21
CA LEU A 372 2.83 17.19 -20.62
C LEU A 372 3.84 16.33 -21.39
N ILE A 373 3.42 15.80 -22.54
CA ILE A 373 4.32 15.12 -23.49
C ILE A 373 4.37 15.97 -24.77
N SER A 374 5.55 16.02 -25.37
CA SER A 374 5.72 16.35 -26.79
C SER A 374 4.80 15.50 -27.69
N SER A 375 4.48 16.01 -28.87
CA SER A 375 3.69 15.30 -29.87
C SER A 375 4.48 14.13 -30.49
N GLY A 376 4.48 12.99 -29.81
CA GLY A 376 5.06 11.71 -30.25
C GLY A 376 4.04 10.57 -30.18
N TYR A 377 4.15 9.63 -31.13
CA TYR A 377 3.28 8.45 -31.38
C TYR A 377 1.76 8.67 -31.30
N GLU A 378 1.10 8.70 -32.44
CA GLU A 378 -0.35 8.50 -32.56
C GLU A 378 -0.64 7.09 -33.07
N ILE A 379 -1.78 6.51 -32.67
CA ILE A 379 -2.24 5.23 -33.24
C ILE A 379 -2.73 5.52 -34.66
N ASP A 380 -2.19 4.81 -35.65
CA ASP A 380 -2.52 5.00 -37.05
C ASP A 380 -3.97 4.56 -37.34
N LYS A 381 -4.82 5.55 -37.62
CA LYS A 381 -6.27 5.36 -37.86
C LYS A 381 -6.59 4.66 -39.19
N SER A 382 -5.61 4.44 -40.07
CA SER A 382 -5.81 3.84 -41.39
C SER A 382 -5.98 2.30 -41.37
N ALA A 383 -5.54 1.62 -40.31
CA ALA A 383 -5.39 0.16 -40.29
C ALA A 383 -6.69 -0.66 -40.26
N ASN A 384 -7.88 -0.04 -40.18
CA ASN A 384 -9.16 -0.74 -39.95
C ASN A 384 -10.20 -0.55 -41.07
N THR A 385 -9.74 -0.33 -42.31
CA THR A 385 -10.57 -0.37 -43.53
C THR A 385 -9.90 -1.17 -44.64
N ASN A 386 -10.17 -2.48 -44.69
CA ASN A 386 -10.35 -3.31 -45.90
C ASN A 386 -10.04 -4.80 -45.64
N THR A 387 -11.08 -5.60 -45.37
CA THR A 387 -11.05 -7.07 -45.47
C THR A 387 -12.30 -7.59 -46.19
N THR A 388 -12.54 -7.06 -47.41
CA THR A 388 -13.38 -7.76 -48.39
C THR A 388 -12.73 -9.12 -48.70
N PRO A 389 -13.43 -10.26 -48.60
CA PRO A 389 -12.82 -11.56 -48.85
C PRO A 389 -12.36 -11.71 -50.31
N ALA A 390 -11.07 -11.97 -50.51
CA ALA A 390 -10.56 -12.32 -51.84
C ALA A 390 -10.96 -13.77 -52.19
N SER A 391 -11.45 -13.96 -53.43
CA SER A 391 -11.87 -15.27 -53.94
C SER A 391 -10.68 -16.19 -54.27
N ASN A 392 -10.88 -17.51 -54.12
CA ASN A 392 -9.89 -18.54 -54.42
C ASN A 392 -9.34 -18.48 -55.87
N PRO A 393 -8.04 -18.80 -56.09
CA PRO A 393 -7.47 -19.00 -57.42
C PRO A 393 -7.48 -20.47 -57.86
N ALA A 394 -8.42 -20.82 -58.74
CA ALA A 394 -8.40 -21.99 -59.63
C ALA A 394 -9.30 -21.63 -60.84
N GLU A 395 -9.06 -22.06 -62.09
CA GLU A 395 -8.11 -23.01 -62.67
C GLU A 395 -7.77 -22.56 -64.11
N VAL A 396 -6.75 -23.12 -64.78
CA VAL A 396 -6.34 -22.69 -66.14
C VAL A 396 -6.34 -23.85 -67.14
N ALA A 397 -7.38 -23.95 -67.98
CA ALA A 397 -7.33 -24.67 -69.27
C ALA A 397 -8.47 -24.31 -70.27
N GLN A 398 -8.09 -23.64 -71.37
CA GLN A 398 -8.46 -23.88 -72.78
C GLN A 398 -9.92 -23.89 -73.31
N THR A 399 -10.04 -23.22 -74.48
CA THR A 399 -10.88 -23.51 -75.68
C THR A 399 -12.41 -23.22 -75.74
N GLN A 400 -12.70 -22.11 -76.42
CA GLN A 400 -13.60 -21.95 -77.60
C GLN A 400 -15.14 -21.94 -77.50
N SER A 401 -15.68 -20.92 -78.21
CA SER A 401 -16.94 -20.86 -79.00
C SER A 401 -18.28 -20.53 -78.33
N SER A 402 -19.04 -19.64 -79.01
CA SER A 402 -20.50 -19.38 -78.94
C SER A 402 -21.16 -19.01 -77.59
N SER A 403 -22.22 -18.20 -77.48
CA SER A 403 -22.78 -17.04 -78.20
C SER A 403 -24.24 -16.89 -77.74
N GLU A 404 -24.54 -15.81 -77.01
CA GLU A 404 -25.86 -15.13 -76.91
C GLU A 404 -27.10 -15.85 -76.31
N VAL A 405 -28.10 -15.01 -75.96
CA VAL A 405 -29.49 -15.30 -75.51
C VAL A 405 -29.61 -15.86 -74.06
N GLU A 406 -30.22 -15.19 -73.05
CA GLU A 406 -31.66 -14.86 -72.78
C GLU A 406 -32.53 -16.12 -72.44
N THR A 407 -33.57 -16.16 -71.59
CA THR A 407 -34.46 -15.12 -70.99
C THR A 407 -35.16 -15.61 -69.68
N VAL A 408 -35.49 -14.69 -68.74
CA VAL A 408 -36.61 -14.62 -67.73
C VAL A 408 -37.08 -15.82 -66.87
N ALA A 409 -37.13 -15.58 -65.53
CA ALA A 409 -38.17 -15.97 -64.53
C ALA A 409 -37.98 -15.11 -63.24
N GLN A 410 -38.91 -14.67 -62.36
CA GLN A 410 -40.37 -14.81 -62.08
C GLN A 410 -40.85 -16.10 -61.32
N ILE A 411 -41.71 -16.07 -60.28
CA ILE A 411 -42.34 -14.98 -59.46
C ILE A 411 -42.92 -15.54 -58.12
N GLU A 412 -43.23 -14.68 -57.12
CA GLU A 412 -44.11 -14.96 -55.91
C GLU A 412 -43.73 -16.11 -54.93
N SER A 413 -44.32 -16.34 -53.73
CA SER A 413 -45.31 -15.70 -52.81
C SER A 413 -45.11 -16.32 -51.38
N GLU A 414 -45.96 -16.15 -50.34
CA GLU A 414 -46.42 -14.98 -49.55
C GLU A 414 -47.03 -15.49 -48.20
N ASN A 415 -47.19 -14.64 -47.16
CA ASN A 415 -47.90 -14.90 -45.87
C ASN A 415 -47.22 -15.90 -44.89
N GLY A 416 -47.53 -16.01 -43.58
CA GLY A 416 -48.42 -15.27 -42.64
C GLY A 416 -48.79 -16.15 -41.42
N ALA A 417 -49.30 -15.70 -40.26
CA ALA A 417 -49.40 -14.36 -39.65
C ALA A 417 -49.85 -14.44 -38.16
N GLN A 418 -49.77 -13.31 -37.42
CA GLN A 418 -50.54 -12.92 -36.20
C GLN A 418 -50.28 -13.52 -34.78
N THR A 419 -50.52 -12.64 -33.79
CA THR A 419 -50.62 -12.75 -32.30
C THR A 419 -52.13 -12.81 -31.87
N PRO A 420 -52.63 -12.68 -30.59
CA PRO A 420 -52.03 -12.22 -29.30
C PRO A 420 -52.49 -12.92 -27.97
N GLU A 421 -52.09 -12.32 -26.83
CA GLU A 421 -52.94 -11.89 -25.66
C GLU A 421 -52.86 -12.51 -24.23
N THR A 422 -52.77 -11.61 -23.23
CA THR A 422 -53.18 -11.65 -21.78
C THR A 422 -52.75 -12.81 -20.83
N ALA A 423 -52.35 -12.60 -19.57
CA ALA A 423 -53.12 -11.94 -18.49
C ALA A 423 -52.31 -11.60 -17.20
N GLN A 424 -52.90 -10.82 -16.28
CA GLN A 424 -52.46 -10.62 -14.88
C GLN A 424 -53.54 -11.15 -13.88
N PRO A 425 -53.19 -11.36 -12.60
CA PRO A 425 -54.02 -10.81 -11.52
C PRO A 425 -53.22 -10.13 -10.38
N THR A 426 -53.90 -9.66 -9.32
CA THR A 426 -53.37 -8.61 -8.41
C THR A 426 -53.59 -8.84 -6.91
N LYS A 427 -52.75 -8.16 -6.09
CA LYS A 427 -53.00 -7.61 -4.72
C LYS A 427 -53.41 -8.53 -3.55
N ALA A 428 -52.71 -8.35 -2.42
CA ALA A 428 -53.27 -8.42 -1.06
C ALA A 428 -52.58 -7.42 -0.09
N LYS A 429 -53.26 -6.99 0.99
CA LYS A 429 -52.77 -6.06 2.02
C LYS A 429 -53.17 -6.52 3.44
N ARG A 430 -52.26 -6.42 4.42
CA ARG A 430 -52.42 -6.32 5.91
C ARG A 430 -51.01 -6.15 6.49
N ASN A 431 -50.60 -5.19 7.33
CA ASN A 431 -51.20 -4.12 8.16
C ASN A 431 -51.90 -4.53 9.47
N ARG A 432 -51.18 -4.47 10.62
CA ARG A 432 -51.53 -3.69 11.85
C ARG A 432 -50.52 -3.83 13.02
N GLN A 433 -50.27 -2.71 13.71
CA GLN A 433 -50.10 -2.51 15.19
C GLN A 433 -49.00 -3.33 15.94
N SER A 434 -48.03 -2.76 16.69
CA SER A 434 -48.07 -1.93 17.92
C SER A 434 -48.62 -2.68 19.17
N LYS A 435 -48.10 -2.57 20.41
CA LYS A 435 -47.45 -1.41 21.10
C LYS A 435 -46.45 -1.90 22.24
N PRO A 436 -46.17 -1.27 23.42
CA PRO A 436 -44.77 -1.16 23.93
C PRO A 436 -44.50 -1.57 25.42
N LYS A 437 -43.28 -1.23 25.89
CA LYS A 437 -42.79 -1.04 27.29
C LYS A 437 -42.55 -2.28 28.19
N ALA A 438 -41.31 -2.36 28.68
CA ALA A 438 -40.99 -2.46 30.12
C ALA A 438 -39.56 -1.94 30.37
N ALA A 439 -39.25 -1.54 31.61
CA ALA A 439 -37.88 -1.23 32.06
C ALA A 439 -37.72 -1.69 33.51
N VAL A 440 -36.57 -2.24 33.88
CA VAL A 440 -36.19 -2.60 35.25
C VAL A 440 -34.69 -2.34 35.42
N THR A 441 -34.31 -1.82 36.59
CA THR A 441 -32.92 -1.57 36.99
C THR A 441 -32.51 -2.56 38.07
N VAL A 442 -31.33 -3.17 37.92
CA VAL A 442 -30.36 -3.43 39.00
C VAL A 442 -28.98 -3.15 38.41
#